data_AF-A0AAF0CNT1-F1
#
_entry.id   AF-A0AAF0CNT1-F1
#
_cell.length_a   1.000
_cell.length_b   1.000
_cell.length_c   1.000
_cell.angle_alpha   90.00
_cell.angle_beta   90.00
_cell.angle_gamma   90.00
#
_symmetry.space_group_name_H-M   'P 1'
#
loop_
_entity.id
_entity.type
_entity.pdbx_description
1 polymer ?
#
loop_
_entity_poly.entity_id
_entity_poly.type
_entity_poly.pdbx_seq_one_letter_code
_entity_poly.pdbx_strand_id
1 'polypeptide(L)'
;MAEIDLPDLNLWLALIDSDHEHHIRARRYWEQEASHDIAFCRATMLGLLRLLTNSRVMRAAPFTALEAWDAYHTFAALPEVCFIEDSLAAESQFQLWSRRADFPAHLWTDGWIAAVASSGGARVVSFDSDFSSFPHLDFLHLRP
;
A
#
# COMPACT_ATOMS: atom_id res chain seq x y z
N MET A 1 -9.15 13.73 10.96
CA MET A 1 -8.67 12.41 10.53
C MET A 1 -8.44 12.50 9.04
N ALA A 2 -7.41 11.86 8.50
CA ALA A 2 -7.20 11.84 7.04
C ALA A 2 -8.43 11.26 6.34
N GLU A 3 -8.90 11.91 5.28
CA GLU A 3 -10.07 11.45 4.52
C GLU A 3 -9.72 10.33 3.52
N ILE A 4 -8.42 10.08 3.32
CA ILE A 4 -7.88 9.10 2.38
C ILE A 4 -6.94 8.16 3.12
N ASP A 5 -7.13 6.86 2.93
CA ASP A 5 -6.16 5.83 3.31
C ASP A 5 -5.32 5.43 2.09
N LEU A 6 -4.01 5.25 2.26
CA LEU A 6 -3.10 4.65 1.27
C LEU A 6 -2.64 3.28 1.80
N PRO A 7 -3.34 2.18 1.44
CA PRO A 7 -2.92 0.85 1.80
C PRO A 7 -1.58 0.47 1.17
N ASP A 8 -0.75 -0.18 1.97
CA ASP A 8 0.46 -0.85 1.51
C ASP A 8 0.15 -2.15 0.74
N LEU A 9 1.14 -2.67 0.03
CA LEU A 9 1.10 -3.88 -0.79
C LEU A 9 0.59 -5.10 -0.03
N ASN A 10 0.99 -5.28 1.23
CA ASN A 10 0.58 -6.43 2.02
C ASN A 10 -0.94 -6.44 2.28
N LEU A 11 -1.57 -5.28 2.38
CA LEU A 11 -3.00 -5.15 2.59
C LEU A 11 -3.76 -5.44 1.30
N TRP A 12 -3.33 -4.89 0.16
CA TRP A 12 -3.92 -5.22 -1.15
C TRP A 12 -3.84 -6.72 -1.45
N LEU A 13 -2.68 -7.34 -1.20
CA LEU A 13 -2.51 -8.78 -1.39
C LEU A 13 -3.44 -9.58 -0.46
N ALA A 14 -3.52 -9.22 0.82
CA ALA A 14 -4.40 -9.87 1.77
C ALA A 14 -5.89 -9.72 1.43
N LEU A 15 -6.30 -8.63 0.77
CA LEU A 15 -7.69 -8.47 0.31
C LEU A 15 -8.03 -9.39 -0.88
N ILE A 16 -7.05 -9.69 -1.73
CA ILE A 16 -7.24 -10.51 -2.95
C ILE A 16 -7.12 -12.00 -2.65
N ASP A 17 -6.11 -12.39 -1.88
CA ASP A 17 -5.79 -13.78 -1.60
C ASP A 17 -6.57 -14.27 -0.37
N SER A 18 -7.62 -15.07 -0.60
CA SER A 18 -8.46 -15.62 0.47
C SER A 18 -7.73 -16.55 1.43
N ASP A 19 -6.62 -17.15 0.98
CA ASP A 19 -5.79 -18.03 1.82
C ASP A 19 -4.66 -17.25 2.52
N HIS A 20 -4.57 -15.93 2.33
CA HIS A 20 -3.59 -15.11 3.01
C HIS A 20 -3.88 -15.07 4.53
N GLU A 21 -2.86 -15.22 5.36
CA GLU A 21 -3.02 -15.28 6.83
C GLU A 21 -3.74 -14.05 7.41
N HIS A 22 -3.60 -12.89 6.76
CA HIS A 22 -4.24 -11.64 7.16
C HIS A 22 -5.56 -11.33 6.45
N HIS A 23 -6.10 -12.24 5.63
CA HIS A 23 -7.30 -11.99 4.82
C HIS A 23 -8.49 -11.52 5.66
N ILE A 24 -8.79 -12.22 6.76
CA ILE A 24 -9.90 -11.88 7.66
C ILE A 24 -9.74 -10.46 8.24
N ARG A 25 -8.52 -10.11 8.67
CA ARG A 25 -8.24 -8.81 9.26
C ARG A 25 -8.30 -7.68 8.23
N ALA A 26 -7.82 -7.94 7.02
CA ALA A 26 -7.89 -7.03 5.88
C ALA A 26 -9.34 -6.72 5.48
N ARG A 27 -10.19 -7.76 5.41
CA ARG A 27 -11.64 -7.61 5.19
C ARG A 27 -12.31 -6.76 6.26
N ARG A 28 -12.00 -7.01 7.53
CA ARG A 28 -12.53 -6.21 8.64
C ARG A 28 -12.13 -4.73 8.53
N TYR A 29 -10.87 -4.46 8.18
CA TYR A 29 -10.42 -3.09 7.93
C TYR A 29 -11.26 -2.44 6.84
N TRP A 30 -11.39 -3.10 5.68
CA TRP A 30 -12.12 -2.57 4.53
C TRP A 30 -13.58 -2.26 4.87
N GLU A 31 -14.23 -3.12 5.64
CA GLU A 31 -15.66 -3.01 5.95
C GLU A 31 -15.99 -2.03 7.09
N GLN A 32 -15.05 -1.77 8.01
CA GLN A 32 -15.37 -1.13 9.29
C GLN A 32 -14.44 0.02 9.70
N GLU A 33 -13.22 0.07 9.17
CA GLU A 33 -12.16 0.96 9.69
C GLU A 33 -11.54 1.87 8.61
N ALA A 34 -11.75 1.54 7.33
CA ALA A 34 -11.25 2.32 6.22
C ALA A 34 -11.83 3.74 6.22
N SER A 35 -11.00 4.70 5.80
CA SER A 35 -11.46 6.05 5.48
C SER A 35 -12.41 6.05 4.27
N HIS A 36 -13.03 7.21 4.01
CA HIS A 36 -13.99 7.38 2.91
C HIS A 36 -13.38 7.01 1.56
N ASP A 37 -12.15 7.48 1.31
CA ASP A 37 -11.41 7.17 0.09
C ASP A 37 -10.23 6.24 0.40
N ILE A 38 -9.96 5.33 -0.53
CA ILE A 38 -8.85 4.37 -0.46
C ILE A 38 -8.02 4.50 -1.72
N ALA A 39 -6.78 4.95 -1.57
CA ALA A 39 -5.91 5.24 -2.68
C ALA A 39 -5.05 4.06 -3.09
N PHE A 40 -4.83 3.91 -4.40
CA PHE A 40 -3.56 3.41 -4.91
C PHE A 40 -2.57 4.56 -5.10
N CYS A 41 -1.29 4.21 -5.18
CA CYS A 41 -0.27 5.03 -5.81
C CYS A 41 0.51 4.17 -6.80
N ARG A 42 1.42 4.77 -7.57
CA ARG A 42 2.17 4.02 -8.60
C ARG A 42 2.95 2.84 -8.01
N ALA A 43 3.56 3.03 -6.85
CA ALA A 43 4.34 1.98 -6.19
C ALA A 43 3.47 0.82 -5.71
N THR A 44 2.31 1.09 -5.11
CA THR A 44 1.40 0.03 -4.62
C THR A 44 0.72 -0.70 -5.79
N MET A 45 0.35 0.01 -6.85
CA MET A 45 -0.15 -0.59 -8.09
C MET A 45 0.89 -1.53 -8.73
N LEU A 46 2.11 -1.04 -9.00
CA LEU A 46 3.14 -1.85 -9.66
C LEU A 46 3.59 -3.03 -8.79
N GLY A 47 3.69 -2.83 -7.47
CA GLY A 47 4.01 -3.89 -6.54
C GLY A 47 2.93 -4.96 -6.49
N LEU A 48 1.64 -4.59 -6.54
CA LEU A 48 0.55 -5.53 -6.60
C LEU A 48 0.65 -6.43 -7.85
N LEU A 49 0.79 -5.82 -9.03
CA LEU A 49 0.94 -6.57 -10.29
C LEU A 49 2.13 -7.56 -10.23
N ARG A 50 3.26 -7.11 -9.67
CA ARG A 50 4.44 -7.94 -9.47
C ARG A 50 4.20 -9.11 -8.51
N LEU A 51 3.46 -8.90 -7.42
CA LEU A 51 3.19 -9.93 -6.42
C LEU A 51 2.20 -10.98 -6.94
N LEU A 52 1.11 -10.56 -7.58
CA LEU A 52 0.12 -11.47 -8.16
C LEU A 52 0.71 -12.36 -9.26
N THR A 53 1.70 -11.86 -9.99
CA THR A 53 2.38 -12.63 -11.06
C THR A 53 3.59 -13.43 -10.57
N ASN A 54 3.88 -13.41 -9.25
CA ASN A 54 5.01 -14.12 -8.67
C ASN A 54 4.60 -15.49 -8.13
N SER A 55 5.17 -16.56 -8.71
CA SER A 55 4.83 -17.95 -8.33
C SER A 55 5.15 -18.31 -6.88
N ARG A 56 6.17 -17.70 -6.26
CA ARG A 56 6.50 -17.96 -4.86
C ARG A 56 5.50 -17.32 -3.92
N VAL A 57 5.05 -16.10 -4.24
CA VAL A 57 4.04 -15.37 -3.45
C VAL A 57 2.69 -16.05 -3.58
N MET A 58 2.28 -16.37 -4.80
CA MET A 58 0.99 -17.01 -5.10
C MET A 58 1.01 -18.54 -5.01
N ARG A 59 1.91 -19.13 -4.19
CA ARG A 59 1.95 -20.57 -3.87
C ARG A 59 1.82 -21.51 -5.09
N ALA A 60 2.63 -21.27 -6.11
CA ALA A 60 2.68 -21.98 -7.40
C ALA A 60 1.42 -21.86 -8.29
N ALA A 61 0.51 -20.93 -7.98
CA ALA A 61 -0.63 -20.54 -8.81
C ALA A 61 -0.62 -19.03 -9.09
N PRO A 62 0.43 -18.47 -9.75
CA PRO A 62 0.48 -17.06 -10.07
C PRO A 62 -0.60 -16.68 -11.08
N PHE A 63 -1.05 -15.44 -10.99
CA PHE A 63 -1.90 -14.84 -11.99
C PHE A 63 -1.08 -14.62 -13.27
N THR A 64 -1.74 -14.72 -14.41
CA THR A 64 -1.26 -14.15 -15.66
C THR A 64 -1.20 -12.62 -15.57
N ALA A 65 -0.49 -11.97 -16.49
CA ALA A 65 -0.48 -10.52 -16.56
C ALA A 65 -1.89 -9.93 -16.75
N LEU A 66 -2.75 -10.60 -17.52
CA LEU A 66 -4.14 -10.19 -17.73
C LEU A 66 -4.93 -10.24 -16.43
N GLU A 67 -4.90 -11.38 -15.72
CA GLU A 67 -5.61 -11.55 -14.45
C GLU A 67 -5.13 -10.55 -13.38
N ALA A 68 -3.83 -10.21 -13.36
CA ALA A 68 -3.30 -9.19 -12.45
C ALA A 68 -3.84 -7.79 -12.76
N TRP A 69 -3.96 -7.43 -14.05
CA TRP A 69 -4.59 -6.17 -14.45
C TRP A 69 -6.09 -6.14 -14.13
N ASP A 70 -6.80 -7.24 -14.37
CA ASP A 70 -8.23 -7.36 -14.06
C ASP A 70 -8.48 -7.21 -12.55
N ALA A 71 -7.61 -7.79 -11.71
CA ALA A 71 -7.67 -7.62 -10.26
C ALA A 71 -7.48 -6.15 -9.84
N TYR A 72 -6.47 -5.46 -10.38
CA TYR A 72 -6.27 -4.03 -10.13
C TYR A 72 -7.49 -3.20 -10.59
N HIS A 73 -7.98 -3.45 -11.79
CA HIS A 73 -9.12 -2.72 -12.36
C HIS A 73 -10.43 -2.96 -11.59
N THR A 74 -10.59 -4.13 -10.98
CA THR A 74 -11.74 -4.42 -10.10
C THR A 74 -11.77 -3.46 -8.91
N PHE A 75 -10.63 -3.22 -8.25
CA PHE A 75 -10.57 -2.21 -7.19
C PHE A 75 -10.68 -0.79 -7.75
N ALA A 76 -9.94 -0.45 -8.81
CA ALA A 76 -9.92 0.89 -9.36
C ALA A 76 -11.28 1.35 -9.93
N ALA A 77 -12.22 0.43 -10.16
CA ALA A 77 -13.58 0.73 -10.58
C ALA A 77 -14.54 1.02 -9.41
N LEU A 78 -14.13 0.78 -8.16
CA LEU A 78 -14.93 1.09 -6.99
C LEU A 78 -14.98 2.61 -6.76
N PRO A 79 -16.13 3.19 -6.40
CA PRO A 79 -16.29 4.64 -6.25
C PRO A 79 -15.45 5.23 -5.10
N GLU A 80 -15.15 4.44 -4.07
CA GLU A 80 -14.28 4.81 -2.96
C GLU A 80 -12.79 4.72 -3.29
N VAL A 81 -12.42 4.08 -4.41
CA VAL A 81 -11.00 3.89 -4.77
C VAL A 81 -10.53 5.01 -5.67
N CYS A 82 -9.44 5.67 -5.26
CA CYS A 82 -8.80 6.75 -5.99
C CYS A 82 -7.32 6.45 -6.27
N PHE A 83 -6.63 7.40 -6.92
CA PHE A 83 -5.20 7.27 -7.23
C PHE A 83 -4.46 8.56 -6.86
N ILE A 84 -3.43 8.44 -6.04
CA ILE A 84 -2.53 9.54 -5.71
C ILE A 84 -1.35 9.50 -6.68
N GLU A 85 -1.22 10.57 -7.48
CA GLU A 85 -0.11 10.75 -8.40
C GLU A 85 1.17 11.17 -7.67
N ASP A 86 2.31 10.81 -8.26
CA ASP A 86 3.62 11.21 -7.76
C ASP A 86 3.78 12.74 -7.84
N SER A 87 4.45 13.33 -6.85
CA SER A 87 4.64 14.77 -6.77
C SER A 87 6.04 15.15 -6.34
N LEU A 88 6.47 16.37 -6.68
CA LEU A 88 7.73 16.94 -6.17
C LEU A 88 7.72 17.09 -4.64
N ALA A 89 6.55 17.23 -4.04
CA ALA A 89 6.39 17.26 -2.59
C ALA A 89 6.69 15.88 -1.97
N ALA A 90 6.18 14.80 -2.57
CA ALA A 90 6.51 13.42 -2.17
C ALA A 90 8.02 13.17 -2.31
N GLU A 91 8.64 13.57 -3.42
CA GLU A 91 10.08 13.41 -3.61
C GLU A 91 10.90 14.18 -2.56
N SER A 92 10.53 15.43 -2.28
CA SER A 92 11.19 16.24 -1.27
C SER A 92 11.07 15.63 0.13
N GLN A 93 9.89 15.12 0.48
CA GLN A 93 9.65 14.44 1.75
C GLN A 93 10.43 13.13 1.84
N PHE A 94 10.47 12.36 0.76
CA PHE A 94 11.23 11.12 0.69
C PHE A 94 12.72 11.38 0.87
N GLN A 95 13.28 12.41 0.22
CA GLN A 95 14.67 12.81 0.40
C GLN A 95 14.96 13.22 1.85
N LEU A 96 14.05 13.92 2.51
CA LEU A 96 14.21 14.31 3.91
C LEU A 96 14.37 13.09 4.84
N TRP A 97 13.58 12.04 4.63
CA TRP A 97 13.67 10.82 5.44
C TRP A 97 14.80 9.87 5.05
N SER A 98 15.15 9.81 3.76
CA SER A 98 16.08 8.80 3.23
C SER A 98 17.54 9.26 3.12
N ARG A 99 17.82 10.57 3.09
CA ARG A 99 19.20 11.11 2.93
C ARG A 99 20.00 11.07 4.25
N ARG A 100 20.17 9.88 4.81
CA ARG A 100 21.00 9.56 5.98
C ARG A 100 21.89 8.36 5.70
N ALA A 101 23.05 8.30 6.37
CA ALA A 101 24.10 7.31 6.08
C ALA A 101 23.66 5.85 6.32
N ASP A 102 22.66 5.65 7.15
CA ASP A 102 22.19 4.35 7.66
C ASP A 102 20.77 4.01 7.18
N PHE A 103 20.29 4.61 6.08
CA PHE A 103 18.95 4.31 5.55
C PHE A 103 18.88 2.83 5.09
N PRO A 104 18.01 1.99 5.69
CA PRO A 104 17.95 0.58 5.37
C PRO A 104 17.47 0.31 3.94
N ALA A 105 18.13 -0.64 3.25
CA ALA A 105 17.81 -0.96 1.86
C ALA A 105 16.39 -1.55 1.64
N HIS A 106 15.75 -2.11 2.67
CA HIS A 106 14.37 -2.59 2.53
C HIS A 106 13.34 -1.46 2.55
N LEU A 107 13.66 -0.29 3.14
CA LEU A 107 12.73 0.83 3.28
C LEU A 107 12.63 1.74 2.05
N TRP A 108 13.30 1.44 0.94
CA TRP A 108 13.24 2.29 -0.26
C TRP A 108 11.82 2.41 -0.81
N THR A 109 11.08 1.30 -0.88
CA THR A 109 9.70 1.31 -1.37
C THR A 109 8.74 1.84 -0.31
N ASP A 110 8.86 1.39 0.94
CA ASP A 110 7.96 1.83 2.01
C ASP A 110 8.13 3.31 2.32
N GLY A 111 9.36 3.82 2.28
CA GLY A 111 9.62 5.24 2.42
C GLY A 111 9.04 6.08 1.28
N TRP A 112 9.02 5.55 0.05
CA TRP A 112 8.32 6.21 -1.05
C TRP A 112 6.80 6.24 -0.82
N ILE A 113 6.20 5.12 -0.43
CA ILE A 113 4.76 5.03 -0.13
C ILE A 113 4.40 5.99 1.01
N ALA A 114 5.20 6.01 2.08
CA ALA A 114 5.03 6.94 3.21
C ALA A 114 5.10 8.40 2.75
N ALA A 115 6.02 8.73 1.85
CA ALA A 115 6.21 10.10 1.39
C ALA A 115 5.05 10.55 0.48
N VAL A 116 4.56 9.66 -0.38
CA VAL A 116 3.34 9.89 -1.18
C VAL A 116 2.15 10.16 -0.26
N ALA A 117 1.89 9.30 0.73
CA ALA A 117 0.80 9.49 1.69
C ALA A 117 0.93 10.82 2.44
N SER A 118 2.11 11.09 3.02
CA SER A 118 2.36 12.32 3.79
C SER A 118 2.18 13.58 2.94
N SER A 119 2.62 13.58 1.68
CA SER A 119 2.47 14.73 0.78
C SER A 119 1.03 14.91 0.27
N GLY A 120 0.27 13.82 0.16
CA GLY A 120 -1.13 13.81 -0.25
C GLY A 120 -2.14 13.99 0.90
N GLY A 121 -1.68 14.15 2.14
CA GLY A 121 -2.55 14.23 3.31
C GLY A 121 -3.30 12.93 3.63
N ALA A 122 -2.78 11.80 3.16
CA ALA A 122 -3.36 10.47 3.37
C ALA A 122 -2.69 9.75 4.56
N ARG A 123 -3.42 8.79 5.13
CA ARG A 123 -2.92 7.89 6.18
C ARG A 123 -2.42 6.59 5.56
N VAL A 124 -1.21 6.15 5.90
CA VAL A 124 -0.75 4.82 5.48
C VAL A 124 -1.48 3.75 6.29
N VAL A 125 -1.87 2.66 5.63
CA VAL A 125 -2.42 1.48 6.30
C VAL A 125 -1.62 0.24 5.90
N SER A 126 -1.03 -0.44 6.88
CA SER A 126 -0.16 -1.60 6.60
C SER A 126 -0.16 -2.59 7.77
N PHE A 127 0.13 -3.86 7.46
CA PHE A 127 0.51 -4.86 8.47
C PHE A 127 1.97 -4.71 8.93
N ASP A 128 2.80 -4.01 8.16
CA ASP A 128 4.21 -3.80 8.46
C ASP A 128 4.41 -2.65 9.44
N SER A 129 5.16 -2.91 10.51
CA SER A 129 5.50 -1.90 11.52
C SER A 129 6.56 -0.91 11.04
N ASP A 130 7.27 -1.19 9.95
CA ASP A 130 8.37 -0.38 9.43
C ASP A 130 7.96 1.06 9.12
N PHE A 131 6.70 1.32 8.81
CA PHE A 131 6.14 2.66 8.64
C PHE A 131 6.24 3.53 9.90
N SER A 132 6.34 2.93 11.09
CA SER A 132 6.57 3.64 12.36
C SER A 132 7.93 4.36 12.41
N SER A 133 8.85 4.02 11.51
CA SER A 133 10.17 4.65 11.41
C SER A 133 10.15 6.03 10.75
N PHE A 134 9.05 6.42 10.10
CA PHE A 134 8.90 7.71 9.42
C PHE A 134 8.26 8.77 10.35
N PRO A 135 8.99 9.84 10.72
CA PRO A 135 8.47 10.86 11.63
C PRO A 135 7.26 11.59 11.07
N HIS A 136 6.25 11.82 11.91
CA HIS A 136 5.01 12.57 11.60
C HIS A 136 4.12 11.96 10.51
N LEU A 137 4.36 10.70 10.13
CA LEU A 137 3.47 9.95 9.25
C LEU A 137 2.16 9.63 9.99
N ASP A 138 1.01 9.90 9.37
CA ASP A 138 -0.27 9.34 9.82
C ASP A 138 -0.30 7.86 9.39
N PHE A 139 -0.31 6.96 10.36
CA PHE A 139 -0.14 5.52 10.13
C PHE A 139 -1.11 4.71 10.97
N LEU A 140 -1.87 3.85 10.31
CA LEU A 140 -2.67 2.80 10.94
C LEU A 140 -1.96 1.45 10.79
N HIS A 141 -1.40 0.96 11.90
CA HIS A 141 -0.83 -0.38 11.97
C HIS A 141 -1.91 -1.44 12.19
N LEU A 142 -2.15 -2.27 11.18
CA LEU A 142 -3.05 -3.41 11.29
C LEU A 142 -2.36 -4.56 12.02
N ARG A 143 -3.00 -5.04 13.09
CA ARG A 143 -2.57 -6.24 13.81
C ARG A 143 -3.49 -7.42 13.46
N PRO A 144 -2.94 -8.64 13.29
CA PRO A 144 -3.71 -9.85 13.01
C PRO A 144 -4.86 -10.08 14.00
#